data_AF-G0YL87-F1
#
_entry.id   AF-G0YL87-F1
#
_cell.length_a   1.000
_cell.length_b   1.000
_cell.length_c   1.000
_cell.angle_alpha   90.00
_cell.angle_beta   90.00
_cell.angle_gamma   90.00
#
_symmetry.space_group_name_H-M   'P 1'
#
loop_
_entity.id
_entity.type
_entity.pdbx_description
1 polymer ?
#
loop_
_entity_poly.entity_id
_entity_poly.type
_entity_poly.pdbx_seq_one_letter_code
_entity_poly.pdbx_strand_id
1 'polypeptide(L)'
;MRNMYILFLMISSVCAVSWPRGRYSLPKSKSGCPLGWEEGCRYQDNEDIHNVNDVSYNHHFNGIFGRNTKLCYCTKTTYSGSGSWPRGNYCIARKGGYCPSGFRTGSIYWDDEDHDNANSKNGILPDGTYNRNTRIYYCCRSDGSSYSSIVLPTSKPFYLYHYTSTLCQRVRGMSAREEFVKTDDEDTHNNSADGGNHPKKTDTTRIHYCYYS
;
A
#
# COMPACT_ATOMS: atom_id res chain seq x y z
N MET A 1 30.23 -46.17 -35.14
CA MET A 1 29.89 -44.73 -35.21
C MET A 1 28.63 -44.52 -34.39
N ARG A 2 28.74 -43.92 -33.20
CA ARG A 2 27.62 -43.81 -32.24
C ARG A 2 27.19 -42.34 -32.20
N ASN A 3 26.08 -42.03 -32.85
CA ASN A 3 25.50 -40.69 -32.86
C ASN A 3 24.98 -40.34 -31.47
N MET A 4 25.56 -39.30 -30.87
CA MET A 4 25.12 -38.75 -29.59
C MET A 4 24.26 -37.52 -29.88
N TYR A 5 22.95 -37.63 -29.67
CA TYR A 5 22.03 -36.51 -29.76
C TYR A 5 22.12 -35.70 -28.46
N ILE A 6 22.63 -34.47 -28.56
CA ILE A 6 22.66 -33.51 -27.44
C ILE A 6 21.30 -32.81 -27.41
N LEU A 7 20.51 -33.10 -26.38
CA LEU A 7 19.25 -32.42 -26.10
C LEU A 7 19.57 -31.06 -25.45
N PHE A 8 19.39 -29.96 -26.20
CA PHE A 8 19.50 -28.61 -25.67
C PHE A 8 18.26 -28.28 -24.82
N LEU A 9 18.40 -28.33 -23.49
CA LEU A 9 17.44 -27.76 -22.55
C LEU A 9 17.55 -26.23 -22.61
N MET A 10 16.65 -25.59 -23.34
CA MET A 10 16.45 -24.14 -23.29
C MET A 10 15.85 -23.78 -21.93
N ILE A 11 16.70 -23.51 -20.93
CA ILE A 11 16.27 -22.92 -19.68
C ILE A 11 15.91 -21.47 -19.99
N SER A 12 14.62 -21.18 -20.20
CA SER A 12 14.15 -19.80 -20.26
C SER A 12 14.36 -19.18 -18.88
N SER A 13 15.45 -18.43 -18.71
CA SER A 13 15.63 -17.56 -17.55
C SER A 13 14.57 -16.47 -17.65
N VAL A 14 13.45 -16.67 -16.95
CA VAL A 14 12.48 -15.60 -16.74
C VAL A 14 13.21 -14.60 -15.84
N CYS A 15 13.74 -13.54 -16.44
CA CYS A 15 14.44 -12.51 -15.68
C CYS A 15 13.44 -11.96 -14.65
N ALA A 16 13.71 -12.20 -13.37
CA ALA A 16 12.83 -11.78 -12.30
C ALA A 16 12.74 -10.26 -12.35
N VAL A 17 11.54 -9.75 -12.66
CA VAL A 17 11.27 -8.31 -12.60
C VAL A 17 11.55 -7.87 -11.17
N SER A 18 12.45 -6.93 -10.99
CA SER A 18 12.75 -6.37 -9.67
C SER A 18 11.82 -5.20 -9.39
N TRP A 19 11.57 -4.93 -8.10
CA TRP A 19 10.79 -3.77 -7.67
C TRP A 19 11.46 -2.46 -8.16
N PRO A 20 10.69 -1.43 -8.53
CA PRO A 20 11.26 -0.17 -9.02
C PRO A 20 12.23 0.50 -8.04
N ARG A 21 13.12 1.33 -8.58
CA ARG A 21 14.04 2.13 -7.76
C ARG A 21 13.29 3.09 -6.85
N GLY A 22 13.90 3.40 -5.71
CA GLY A 22 13.34 4.30 -4.71
C GLY A 22 12.97 3.62 -3.40
N ARG A 23 12.58 4.45 -2.44
CA ARG A 23 12.09 4.04 -1.12
C ARG A 23 10.60 4.30 -1.07
N TYR A 24 9.83 3.35 -0.58
CA TYR A 24 8.38 3.45 -0.48
C TYR A 24 7.85 2.31 0.40
N SER A 25 6.60 2.45 0.82
CA SER A 25 5.91 1.44 1.61
C SER A 25 4.60 1.03 0.94
N LEU A 26 4.27 -0.25 1.07
CA LEU A 26 3.00 -0.84 0.64
C LEU A 26 2.29 -1.44 1.85
N PRO A 27 0.94 -1.48 1.87
CA PRO A 27 0.22 -2.27 2.85
C PRO A 27 0.67 -3.73 2.79
N LYS A 28 0.90 -4.32 3.96
CA LYS A 28 1.31 -5.71 4.07
C LYS A 28 0.10 -6.61 3.83
N SER A 29 0.22 -7.54 2.89
CA SER A 29 -0.75 -8.60 2.68
C SER A 29 -0.48 -9.77 3.63
N LYS A 30 -1.46 -10.66 3.80
CA LYS A 30 -1.33 -11.91 4.57
C LYS A 30 -0.23 -12.83 4.03
N SER A 31 0.19 -12.67 2.77
CA SER A 31 1.34 -13.40 2.18
C SER A 31 2.72 -12.90 2.61
N GLY A 32 2.77 -11.84 3.44
CA GLY A 32 3.99 -11.24 3.94
C GLY A 32 4.68 -10.31 2.93
N CYS A 33 5.85 -9.81 3.30
CA CYS A 33 6.57 -8.83 2.50
C CYS A 33 7.43 -9.46 1.39
N PRO A 34 7.72 -8.69 0.32
CA PRO A 34 8.79 -9.05 -0.61
C PRO A 34 10.12 -9.24 0.12
N LEU A 35 10.99 -10.09 -0.42
CA LEU A 35 12.29 -10.39 0.19
C LEU A 35 13.13 -9.11 0.36
N GLY A 36 13.72 -8.93 1.55
CA GLY A 36 14.58 -7.79 1.87
C GLY A 36 13.84 -6.48 2.16
N TRP A 37 12.52 -6.52 2.36
CA TRP A 37 11.74 -5.37 2.82
C TRP A 37 11.53 -5.45 4.34
N GLU A 38 11.55 -4.29 4.97
CA GLU A 38 11.30 -4.15 6.41
C GLU A 38 9.81 -4.13 6.72
N GLU A 39 9.45 -4.48 7.94
CA GLU A 39 8.06 -4.49 8.39
C GLU A 39 7.82 -3.44 9.48
N GLY A 40 6.59 -2.95 9.56
CA GLY A 40 6.14 -2.13 10.67
C GLY A 40 4.62 -2.07 10.72
N CYS A 41 4.05 -1.82 11.89
CA CYS A 41 2.61 -1.71 12.06
C CYS A 41 2.23 -0.43 12.81
N ARG A 42 1.14 0.18 12.35
CA ARG A 42 0.44 1.25 13.06
C ARG A 42 -0.78 0.63 13.72
N TYR A 43 -0.88 0.78 15.04
CA TYR A 43 -2.10 0.54 15.79
C TYR A 43 -2.74 1.90 16.07
N GLN A 44 -3.99 2.04 15.66
CA GLN A 44 -4.87 3.15 15.93
C GLN A 44 -5.91 2.68 16.96
N ASP A 45 -5.91 3.33 18.12
CA ASP A 45 -7.04 3.31 19.04
C ASP A 45 -8.10 4.19 18.41
N ASN A 46 -9.19 3.55 18.00
CA ASN A 46 -10.31 4.19 17.33
C ASN A 46 -11.44 4.33 18.35
N GLU A 47 -12.38 5.22 18.06
CA GLU A 47 -13.51 5.58 18.94
C GLU A 47 -14.11 4.36 19.68
N ASP A 48 -14.22 4.45 21.00
CA ASP A 48 -14.74 3.36 21.83
C ASP A 48 -16.28 3.28 21.81
N ILE A 49 -16.97 4.36 21.47
CA ILE A 49 -18.45 4.48 21.50
C ILE A 49 -19.01 4.68 20.09
N HIS A 50 -19.98 3.87 19.67
CA HIS A 50 -20.60 3.94 18.31
C HIS A 50 -19.66 3.72 17.12
N ASN A 51 -18.49 3.14 17.36
CA ASN A 51 -17.49 2.76 16.37
C ASN A 51 -18.06 2.12 15.08
N VAL A 52 -17.79 2.75 13.93
CA VAL A 52 -18.13 2.28 12.59
C VAL A 52 -16.91 1.89 11.74
N ASN A 53 -15.85 1.40 12.39
CA ASN A 53 -14.75 0.68 11.73
C ASN A 53 -15.30 -0.40 10.82
N ASP A 54 -14.70 -0.52 9.65
CA ASP A 54 -15.13 -1.49 8.66
C ASP A 54 -13.97 -1.89 7.77
N VAL A 55 -14.00 -3.12 7.29
CA VAL A 55 -13.00 -3.65 6.36
C VAL A 55 -13.71 -4.56 5.38
N SER A 56 -13.21 -4.61 4.15
CA SER A 56 -13.76 -5.53 3.16
C SER A 56 -13.83 -6.97 3.67
N TYR A 57 -14.99 -7.61 3.46
CA TYR A 57 -15.16 -9.02 3.79
C TYR A 57 -14.11 -9.89 3.09
N ASN A 58 -13.53 -10.86 3.81
CA ASN A 58 -12.42 -11.69 3.32
C ASN A 58 -11.25 -10.85 2.74
N HIS A 59 -10.89 -9.75 3.40
CA HIS A 59 -9.72 -8.96 3.02
C HIS A 59 -8.41 -9.74 3.14
N HIS A 60 -7.38 -9.25 2.47
CA HIS A 60 -6.04 -9.84 2.50
C HIS A 60 -5.01 -9.01 3.27
N PHE A 61 -5.42 -7.94 3.97
CA PHE A 61 -4.52 -7.16 4.82
C PHE A 61 -3.96 -8.00 5.97
N ASN A 62 -2.69 -7.78 6.29
CA ASN A 62 -2.09 -8.19 7.55
C ASN A 62 -2.35 -7.09 8.59
N GLY A 63 -3.18 -7.40 9.58
CA GLY A 63 -3.69 -6.41 10.52
C GLY A 63 -4.76 -6.96 11.44
N ILE A 64 -5.31 -6.07 12.27
CA ILE A 64 -6.47 -6.30 13.13
C ILE A 64 -7.48 -5.21 12.77
N PHE A 65 -8.73 -5.59 12.53
CA PHE A 65 -9.78 -4.67 12.12
C PHE A 65 -11.02 -5.04 12.93
N GLY A 66 -11.23 -4.32 14.02
CA GLY A 66 -12.34 -4.51 14.94
C GLY A 66 -12.66 -3.17 15.57
N ARG A 67 -12.79 -3.12 16.91
CA ARG A 67 -12.88 -1.83 17.61
C ARG A 67 -11.67 -0.94 17.32
N ASN A 68 -10.48 -1.51 17.31
CA ASN A 68 -9.26 -0.79 16.97
C ASN A 68 -8.64 -1.32 15.69
N THR A 69 -7.90 -0.46 15.00
CA THR A 69 -7.30 -0.78 13.70
C THR A 69 -5.79 -0.91 13.81
N LYS A 70 -5.27 -2.10 13.49
CA LYS A 70 -3.85 -2.32 13.26
C LYS A 70 -3.61 -2.58 11.79
N LEU A 71 -2.90 -1.69 11.11
CA LEU A 71 -2.48 -1.88 9.73
C LEU A 71 -0.95 -2.01 9.64
N CYS A 72 -0.49 -3.09 9.02
CA CYS A 72 0.94 -3.36 8.83
C CYS A 72 1.40 -3.02 7.41
N TYR A 73 2.69 -2.72 7.29
CA TYR A 73 3.32 -2.25 6.06
C TYR A 73 4.58 -3.06 5.76
N CYS A 74 4.82 -3.23 4.46
CA CYS A 74 6.11 -3.62 3.92
C CYS A 74 6.80 -2.36 3.42
N THR A 75 8.01 -2.08 3.92
CA THR A 75 8.78 -0.89 3.58
C THR A 75 10.08 -1.25 2.88
N LYS A 76 10.24 -0.77 1.65
CA LYS A 76 11.51 -0.80 0.93
C LYS A 76 12.37 0.37 1.40
N THR A 77 13.38 0.08 2.20
CA THR A 77 14.29 1.08 2.79
C THR A 77 15.50 1.38 1.89
N THR A 78 15.83 0.48 0.97
CA THR A 78 16.95 0.62 0.04
C THR A 78 16.52 1.27 -1.28
N TYR A 79 17.43 2.05 -1.89
CA TYR A 79 17.17 2.70 -3.18
C TYR A 79 17.35 1.75 -4.39
N SER A 80 17.75 0.51 -4.15
CA SER A 80 18.06 -0.52 -5.16
C SER A 80 16.84 -0.88 -6.04
N GLY A 81 17.04 -1.71 -7.06
CA GLY A 81 15.99 -2.12 -7.99
C GLY A 81 16.22 -1.62 -9.43
N SER A 82 15.27 -1.91 -10.31
CA SER A 82 15.38 -1.66 -11.74
C SER A 82 14.27 -0.75 -12.26
N GLY A 83 14.65 0.27 -13.03
CA GLY A 83 13.70 1.13 -13.71
C GLY A 83 12.92 2.07 -12.78
N SER A 84 12.05 2.85 -13.40
CA SER A 84 11.08 3.70 -12.71
C SER A 84 9.77 2.95 -12.54
N TRP A 85 8.95 3.39 -11.58
CA TRP A 85 7.57 2.92 -11.52
C TRP A 85 6.86 3.14 -12.87
N PRO A 86 6.06 2.18 -13.35
CA PRO A 86 5.33 2.33 -14.61
C PRO A 86 4.24 3.41 -14.55
N ARG A 87 3.99 4.09 -15.66
CA ARG A 87 2.85 5.03 -15.80
C ARG A 87 1.52 4.33 -15.52
N GLY A 88 0.61 5.03 -14.83
CA GLY A 88 -0.67 4.44 -14.43
C GLY A 88 -1.49 5.33 -13.52
N ASN A 89 -2.47 4.72 -12.86
CA ASN A 89 -3.37 5.38 -11.90
C ASN A 89 -3.42 4.61 -10.58
N TYR A 90 -2.55 4.99 -9.63
CA TYR A 90 -2.41 4.32 -8.33
C TYR A 90 -1.54 5.15 -7.38
N CYS A 91 -1.58 4.83 -6.08
CA CYS A 91 -0.65 5.38 -5.10
C CYS A 91 0.16 4.31 -4.36
N ILE A 92 1.21 4.78 -3.70
CA ILE A 92 2.04 4.08 -2.72
C ILE A 92 2.24 5.00 -1.51
N ALA A 93 2.54 4.44 -0.33
CA ALA A 93 2.88 5.26 0.82
C ALA A 93 4.32 5.76 0.70
N ARG A 94 4.53 7.05 0.96
CA ARG A 94 5.82 7.72 0.78
C ARG A 94 6.81 7.16 1.80
N LYS A 95 8.07 7.01 1.38
CA LYS A 95 9.17 6.74 2.31
C LYS A 95 10.43 7.49 1.89
N GLY A 96 11.13 8.06 2.86
CA GLY A 96 12.43 8.69 2.65
C GLY A 96 12.36 10.18 2.29
N GLY A 97 11.24 10.84 2.57
CA GLY A 97 11.04 12.29 2.49
C GLY A 97 10.52 12.81 1.16
N TYR A 98 10.54 12.01 0.09
CA TYR A 98 10.14 12.41 -1.25
C TYR A 98 9.52 11.26 -2.03
N CYS A 99 8.77 11.60 -3.08
CA CYS A 99 8.15 10.61 -3.96
C CYS A 99 9.12 10.11 -5.04
N PRO A 100 9.03 8.82 -5.44
CA PRO A 100 9.72 8.35 -6.64
C PRO A 100 9.33 9.16 -7.88
N SER A 101 10.20 9.18 -8.88
CA SER A 101 9.98 9.94 -10.13
C SER A 101 8.63 9.62 -10.77
N GLY A 102 7.90 10.66 -11.18
CA GLY A 102 6.58 10.57 -11.80
C GLY A 102 5.39 10.61 -10.83
N PHE A 103 5.62 10.46 -9.52
CA PHE A 103 4.56 10.62 -8.52
C PHE A 103 4.46 12.04 -7.98
N ARG A 104 3.25 12.41 -7.56
CA ARG A 104 2.94 13.63 -6.82
C ARG A 104 2.63 13.30 -5.36
N THR A 105 3.00 14.20 -4.46
CA THR A 105 2.82 14.02 -3.02
C THR A 105 1.41 14.43 -2.58
N GLY A 106 0.90 13.71 -1.58
CA GLY A 106 -0.23 14.14 -0.76
C GLY A 106 -0.15 13.53 0.63
N SER A 107 -1.16 13.76 1.44
CA SER A 107 -1.28 13.20 2.78
C SER A 107 -2.73 13.02 3.19
N ILE A 108 -2.96 12.09 4.09
CA ILE A 108 -4.19 11.99 4.87
C ILE A 108 -3.80 12.09 6.34
N TYR A 109 -4.59 12.83 7.09
CA TYR A 109 -4.48 13.08 8.52
C TYR A 109 -5.79 12.63 9.18
N TRP A 110 -5.64 11.76 10.18
CA TRP A 110 -6.67 11.30 11.09
C TRP A 110 -6.43 11.95 12.46
N ASP A 111 -7.44 12.65 12.95
CA ASP A 111 -7.53 13.11 14.33
C ASP A 111 -8.07 11.92 15.15
N ASP A 112 -7.15 11.04 15.58
CA ASP A 112 -7.52 9.83 16.32
C ASP A 112 -8.01 10.24 17.74
N GLU A 113 -8.64 9.30 18.47
CA GLU A 113 -9.30 9.54 19.77
C GLU A 113 -8.46 10.36 20.76
N ASP A 114 -9.05 11.37 21.41
CA ASP A 114 -8.31 12.27 22.32
C ASP A 114 -8.27 11.78 23.78
N HIS A 115 -9.19 10.91 24.17
CA HIS A 115 -9.32 10.36 25.53
C HIS A 115 -8.72 8.95 25.64
N ASP A 116 -7.93 8.68 26.70
CA ASP A 116 -7.28 7.38 26.98
C ASP A 116 -6.55 6.68 25.81
N ASN A 117 -6.15 7.46 24.81
CA ASN A 117 -5.56 7.00 23.56
C ASN A 117 -4.34 6.08 23.73
N ALA A 118 -4.49 4.80 23.33
CA ALA A 118 -3.45 3.78 23.35
C ALA A 118 -2.77 3.56 21.98
N ASN A 119 -2.75 4.59 21.13
CA ASN A 119 -2.05 4.60 19.85
C ASN A 119 -0.61 4.11 19.99
N SER A 120 -0.23 3.17 19.13
CA SER A 120 1.13 2.62 19.14
C SER A 120 1.65 2.32 17.75
N LYS A 121 2.96 2.15 17.66
CA LYS A 121 3.65 1.78 16.43
C LYS A 121 4.85 0.91 16.72
N ASN A 122 5.24 0.12 15.73
CA ASN A 122 6.50 -0.61 15.75
C ASN A 122 7.10 -0.73 14.34
N GLY A 123 8.37 -1.10 14.29
CA GLY A 123 9.09 -1.36 13.04
C GLY A 123 9.22 -0.13 12.15
N ILE A 124 9.32 -0.37 10.84
CA ILE A 124 9.53 0.67 9.83
C ILE A 124 8.24 1.01 9.11
N LEU A 125 7.73 2.20 9.40
CA LEU A 125 6.52 2.75 8.80
C LEU A 125 6.81 3.65 7.59
N PRO A 126 5.78 3.95 6.77
CA PRO A 126 5.82 5.06 5.81
C PRO A 126 6.22 6.38 6.48
N ASP A 127 6.51 7.39 5.66
CA ASP A 127 6.67 8.75 6.16
C ASP A 127 5.32 9.23 6.72
N GLY A 128 5.37 9.80 7.93
CA GLY A 128 4.17 10.19 8.64
C GLY A 128 4.45 10.72 10.04
N THR A 129 3.38 11.17 10.68
CA THR A 129 3.34 11.48 12.11
C THR A 129 2.46 10.42 12.76
N TYR A 130 2.96 9.79 13.82
CA TYR A 130 2.31 8.66 14.49
C TYR A 130 2.44 8.89 15.99
N ASN A 131 1.75 9.91 16.48
CA ASN A 131 1.70 10.30 17.90
C ASN A 131 0.27 10.04 18.40
N ARG A 132 -0.34 11.00 19.09
CA ARG A 132 -1.78 10.96 19.41
C ARG A 132 -2.62 10.86 18.14
N ASN A 133 -2.19 11.49 17.06
CA ASN A 133 -2.88 11.47 15.77
C ASN A 133 -2.05 10.73 14.72
N THR A 134 -2.68 10.47 13.58
CA THR A 134 -2.04 9.76 12.47
C THR A 134 -1.99 10.65 11.23
N ARG A 135 -0.80 10.91 10.70
CA ARG A 135 -0.62 11.46 9.35
C ARG A 135 0.19 10.48 8.54
N ILE A 136 -0.26 10.16 7.33
CA ILE A 136 0.51 9.35 6.38
C ILE A 136 0.68 10.15 5.10
N TYR A 137 1.91 10.18 4.59
CA TYR A 137 2.21 10.78 3.29
C TYR A 137 2.15 9.72 2.19
N TYR A 138 1.63 10.14 1.03
CA TYR A 138 1.44 9.30 -0.13
C TYR A 138 2.14 9.87 -1.36
N CYS A 139 2.37 8.96 -2.30
CA CYS A 139 2.85 9.25 -3.62
C CYS A 139 1.85 8.66 -4.60
N CYS A 140 1.13 9.51 -5.33
CA CYS A 140 0.13 9.10 -6.31
C CYS A 140 0.55 9.51 -7.72
N ARG A 141 0.20 8.68 -8.69
CA ARG A 141 0.35 9.02 -10.11
C ARG A 141 -0.95 8.73 -10.84
N SER A 142 -1.23 9.54 -11.86
CA SER A 142 -2.40 9.46 -12.73
C SER A 142 -2.02 9.77 -14.18
N ASP A 143 -0.80 9.41 -14.56
CA ASP A 143 -0.19 9.71 -15.85
C ASP A 143 -0.29 8.53 -16.84
N GLY A 144 -1.13 7.54 -16.54
CA GLY A 144 -1.47 6.42 -17.41
C GLY A 144 -2.86 5.87 -17.13
N SER A 145 -3.36 5.05 -18.05
CA SER A 145 -4.68 4.41 -17.94
C SER A 145 -4.63 3.19 -17.01
N SER A 146 -5.63 3.03 -16.14
CA SER A 146 -5.77 1.82 -15.31
C SER A 146 -6.05 0.55 -16.13
N TYR A 147 -6.50 0.70 -17.39
CA TYR A 147 -6.72 -0.43 -18.31
C TYR A 147 -5.43 -0.94 -18.96
N SER A 148 -4.36 -0.14 -18.97
CA SER A 148 -3.06 -0.54 -19.50
C SER A 148 -2.28 -1.31 -18.43
N SER A 149 -1.98 -2.59 -18.67
CA SER A 149 -1.28 -3.43 -17.70
C SER A 149 0.14 -2.94 -17.44
N ILE A 150 0.44 -2.61 -16.17
CA ILE A 150 1.80 -2.30 -15.72
C ILE A 150 2.56 -3.58 -15.39
N VAL A 151 3.88 -3.54 -15.49
CA VAL A 151 4.75 -4.66 -15.12
C VAL A 151 5.38 -4.37 -13.77
N LEU A 152 5.05 -5.21 -12.78
CA LEU A 152 5.62 -5.22 -11.43
C LEU A 152 6.01 -6.66 -11.09
N PRO A 153 6.81 -6.89 -10.03
CA PRO A 153 7.10 -8.24 -9.57
C PRO A 153 5.83 -8.96 -9.11
N THR A 154 5.58 -10.17 -9.61
CA THR A 154 4.35 -10.94 -9.36
C THR A 154 4.59 -12.20 -8.52
N SER A 155 5.78 -12.35 -7.92
CA SER A 155 6.14 -13.54 -7.13
C SER A 155 5.39 -13.65 -5.79
N LYS A 156 4.80 -12.55 -5.32
CA LYS A 156 3.97 -12.49 -4.11
C LYS A 156 2.79 -11.53 -4.33
N PRO A 157 1.62 -11.82 -3.75
CA PRO A 157 0.53 -10.86 -3.70
C PRO A 157 0.89 -9.56 -2.97
N PHE A 158 0.39 -8.43 -3.47
CA PHE A 158 0.68 -7.12 -2.91
C PHE A 158 -0.51 -6.17 -3.04
N TYR A 159 -0.42 -5.04 -2.35
CA TYR A 159 -1.37 -3.94 -2.47
C TYR A 159 -0.76 -2.73 -3.17
N LEU A 160 -1.57 -2.06 -3.98
CA LEU A 160 -1.41 -0.63 -4.25
C LEU A 160 -2.63 0.10 -3.70
N TYR A 161 -2.50 1.40 -3.45
CA TYR A 161 -3.66 2.21 -3.09
C TYR A 161 -4.42 2.57 -4.37
N HIS A 162 -5.75 2.44 -4.33
CA HIS A 162 -6.60 2.92 -5.41
C HIS A 162 -6.53 4.45 -5.46
N TYR A 163 -6.56 5.04 -6.66
CA TYR A 163 -6.52 6.49 -6.83
C TYR A 163 -7.76 7.02 -7.56
N THR A 164 -7.65 7.65 -8.73
CA THR A 164 -8.78 8.38 -9.33
C THR A 164 -9.55 7.59 -10.39
N SER A 165 -9.04 6.43 -10.82
CA SER A 165 -9.71 5.60 -11.82
C SER A 165 -10.96 4.90 -11.27
N THR A 166 -11.85 4.47 -12.16
CA THR A 166 -13.04 3.67 -11.79
C THR A 166 -12.66 2.25 -11.35
N LEU A 167 -11.61 1.68 -11.97
CA LEU A 167 -11.11 0.34 -11.70
C LEU A 167 -9.67 0.41 -11.21
N CYS A 168 -9.26 -0.60 -10.45
CA CYS A 168 -7.87 -0.83 -10.09
C CYS A 168 -6.94 -0.85 -11.31
N GLN A 169 -5.75 -0.27 -11.16
CA GLN A 169 -4.67 -0.37 -12.13
C GLN A 169 -4.38 -1.83 -12.46
N ARG A 170 -4.46 -2.25 -13.73
CA ARG A 170 -4.10 -3.62 -14.12
C ARG A 170 -2.61 -3.88 -13.95
N VAL A 171 -2.25 -5.03 -13.40
CA VAL A 171 -0.87 -5.54 -13.31
C VAL A 171 -0.77 -6.79 -14.17
N ARG A 172 0.22 -6.84 -15.06
CA ARG A 172 0.39 -7.97 -15.99
C ARG A 172 0.65 -9.26 -15.21
N GLY A 173 -0.20 -10.26 -15.42
CA GLY A 173 -0.08 -11.58 -14.81
C GLY A 173 -0.71 -11.69 -13.42
N MET A 174 -1.50 -10.69 -12.98
CA MET A 174 -2.22 -10.73 -11.70
C MET A 174 -3.67 -10.28 -11.87
N SER A 175 -4.55 -10.82 -11.04
CA SER A 175 -5.92 -10.32 -10.90
C SER A 175 -5.95 -9.19 -9.86
N ALA A 176 -6.88 -8.25 -10.00
CA ALA A 176 -7.04 -7.15 -9.06
C ALA A 176 -8.40 -7.22 -8.37
N ARG A 177 -8.42 -7.04 -7.04
CA ARG A 177 -9.65 -6.90 -6.23
C ARG A 177 -9.57 -5.59 -5.45
N GLU A 178 -10.58 -4.75 -5.59
CA GLU A 178 -10.71 -3.56 -4.73
C GLU A 178 -11.13 -3.99 -3.32
N GLU A 179 -10.42 -3.50 -2.32
CA GLU A 179 -10.69 -3.69 -0.90
C GLU A 179 -10.57 -2.34 -0.19
N PHE A 180 -11.21 -2.18 0.96
CA PHE A 180 -11.18 -0.94 1.73
C PHE A 180 -10.92 -1.22 3.21
N VAL A 181 -10.39 -0.20 3.89
CA VAL A 181 -10.35 -0.09 5.35
C VAL A 181 -10.97 1.26 5.70
N LYS A 182 -11.93 1.25 6.62
CA LYS A 182 -12.52 2.42 7.26
C LYS A 182 -12.11 2.42 8.72
N THR A 183 -11.52 3.53 9.15
CA THR A 183 -11.16 3.78 10.54
C THR A 183 -12.07 4.86 11.10
N ASP A 184 -12.88 4.58 12.10
CA ASP A 184 -13.62 5.59 12.83
C ASP A 184 -12.64 6.40 13.67
N ASP A 185 -12.58 7.69 13.38
CA ASP A 185 -11.78 8.65 14.14
C ASP A 185 -12.70 9.37 15.16
N GLU A 186 -12.16 10.35 15.88
CA GLU A 186 -12.88 11.06 16.94
C GLU A 186 -14.22 11.64 16.46
N ASP A 187 -15.29 11.45 17.23
CA ASP A 187 -16.63 11.97 16.90
C ASP A 187 -16.80 13.45 17.28
N THR A 188 -16.00 13.98 18.21
CA THR A 188 -16.09 15.36 18.69
C THR A 188 -14.87 16.21 18.36
N HIS A 189 -15.07 17.39 17.76
CA HIS A 189 -13.96 18.28 17.32
C HIS A 189 -12.96 17.64 16.35
N ASN A 190 -13.41 16.68 15.53
CA ASN A 190 -12.62 16.01 14.51
C ASN A 190 -11.98 16.99 13.51
N ASN A 191 -10.65 17.07 13.51
CA ASN A 191 -9.87 17.88 12.55
C ASN A 191 -9.22 17.04 11.45
N SER A 192 -9.77 15.87 11.12
CA SER A 192 -9.31 15.04 10.02
C SER A 192 -9.26 15.82 8.72
N ALA A 193 -8.18 15.64 7.99
CA ALA A 193 -7.85 16.46 6.84
C ALA A 193 -7.07 15.66 5.80
N ASP A 194 -7.14 16.10 4.56
CA ASP A 194 -6.32 15.58 3.48
C ASP A 194 -5.79 16.72 2.61
N GLY A 195 -4.79 16.42 1.81
CA GLY A 195 -4.21 17.41 0.91
C GLY A 195 -3.31 16.78 -0.13
N GLY A 196 -3.18 17.47 -1.27
CA GLY A 196 -2.38 17.01 -2.40
C GLY A 196 -2.92 15.73 -3.04
N ASN A 197 -2.03 14.91 -3.58
CA ASN A 197 -2.42 13.67 -4.25
C ASN A 197 -2.35 12.48 -3.28
N HIS A 198 -3.51 12.00 -2.84
CA HIS A 198 -3.66 10.89 -1.89
C HIS A 198 -4.62 9.80 -2.42
N PRO A 199 -4.65 8.59 -1.83
CA PRO A 199 -5.54 7.50 -2.22
C PRO A 199 -7.02 7.88 -2.30
N LYS A 200 -7.79 7.11 -3.07
CA LYS A 200 -9.24 7.18 -3.16
C LYS A 200 -9.86 7.06 -1.78
N LYS A 201 -10.75 7.99 -1.48
CA LYS A 201 -11.62 7.95 -0.30
C LYS A 201 -13.09 8.00 -0.72
N THR A 202 -13.96 7.37 0.07
CA THR A 202 -15.43 7.47 -0.11
C THR A 202 -16.15 8.13 1.06
N ASP A 203 -15.42 8.41 2.14
CA ASP A 203 -15.80 9.25 3.27
C ASP A 203 -14.50 9.80 3.91
N THR A 204 -14.57 10.42 5.09
CA THR A 204 -13.39 11.02 5.75
C THR A 204 -12.26 10.01 5.97
N THR A 205 -12.60 8.76 6.26
CA THR A 205 -11.67 7.76 6.81
C THR A 205 -11.61 6.42 6.10
N ARG A 206 -12.45 6.18 5.10
CA ARG A 206 -12.46 4.96 4.27
C ARG A 206 -11.53 5.11 3.08
N ILE A 207 -10.38 4.42 3.15
CA ILE A 207 -9.41 4.33 2.05
C ILE A 207 -9.63 3.06 1.24
N HIS A 208 -9.48 3.16 -0.09
CA HIS A 208 -9.55 2.04 -1.02
C HIS A 208 -8.18 1.60 -1.51
N TYR A 209 -8.05 0.29 -1.72
CA TYR A 209 -6.85 -0.43 -2.05
C TYR A 209 -7.15 -1.43 -3.18
N CYS A 210 -6.11 -1.78 -3.92
CA CYS A 210 -6.16 -2.80 -4.94
C CYS A 210 -5.24 -3.94 -4.52
N TYR A 211 -5.82 -5.08 -4.17
CA TYR A 211 -5.12 -6.32 -3.89
C TYR A 211 -4.81 -7.04 -5.21
N TYR A 212 -3.54 -7.41 -5.41
CA TYR A 212 -3.08 -8.13 -6.58
C TYR A 212 -2.63 -9.53 -6.19
N SER A 213 -3.17 -10.56 -6.83
CA SER A 213 -2.81 -11.97 -6.64
C SER A 213 -2.82 -12.75 -7.94
#